data_AF-A0A8B3DJ03-F1
#
_entry.id   AF-A0A8B3DJ03-F1
#
_cell.length_a   1.000
_cell.length_b   1.000
_cell.length_c   1.000
_cell.angle_alpha   90.00
_cell.angle_beta   90.00
_cell.angle_gamma   90.00
#
_symmetry.space_group_name_H-M   'P 1'
#
loop_
_entity.id
_entity.type
_entity.pdbx_description
1 polymer ?
#
loop_
_entity_poly.entity_id
_entity_poly.type
_entity_poly.pdbx_seq_one_letter_code
_entity_poly.pdbx_strand_id
1 'polypeptide(L)' 'MTFSPPTLQGESELFIASNLNSLEDFLKTDIANHKHIYCCFPLTHFCFSFCKDLNARKVCSISFQDAHTLYPPFKRP' A
#
# COMPACT_ATOMS: atom_id res chain seq x y z
N MET A 1 7.07 -36.48 5.25
CA MET A 1 6.24 -35.26 5.15
C MET A 1 7.11 -34.11 5.64
N THR A 2 7.75 -33.42 4.70
CA THR A 2 8.69 -32.33 5.00
C THR A 2 7.88 -31.14 5.50
N PHE A 3 7.93 -30.85 6.79
CA PHE A 3 7.43 -29.60 7.32
C PHE A 3 8.33 -28.48 6.80
N SER A 4 7.88 -27.82 5.75
CA SER A 4 8.39 -26.50 5.40
C SER A 4 8.20 -25.62 6.65
N PRO A 5 9.21 -24.89 7.13
CA PRO A 5 8.94 -23.82 8.08
C PRO A 5 7.90 -22.89 7.44
N PRO A 6 6.97 -22.27 8.20
CA PRO A 6 6.18 -21.19 7.64
C PRO A 6 7.20 -20.18 7.15
N THR A 7 7.30 -20.05 5.83
CA THR A 7 8.06 -18.99 5.21
C THR A 7 7.62 -17.72 5.93
N LEU A 8 8.57 -17.03 6.55
CA LEU A 8 8.47 -15.61 6.91
C LEU A 8 8.29 -14.81 5.60
N GLN A 9 7.18 -15.07 4.88
CA GLN A 9 6.72 -14.33 3.72
C GLN A 9 6.01 -13.05 4.15
N GLY A 10 5.71 -12.89 5.45
CA GLY A 10 4.83 -11.85 5.97
C GLY A 10 5.48 -10.52 6.38
N GLU A 11 6.82 -10.41 6.47
CA GLU A 11 7.45 -9.19 7.03
C GLU A 11 7.77 -8.10 6.00
N SER A 12 7.48 -8.31 4.72
CA SER A 12 7.81 -7.30 3.69
C SER A 12 6.67 -7.00 2.72
N GLU A 13 5.46 -7.49 2.93
CA GLU A 13 4.34 -7.19 2.05
C GLU A 13 3.60 -5.90 2.41
N LEU A 14 3.75 -5.40 3.64
CA LEU A 14 3.10 -4.19 4.13
C LEU A 14 4.10 -3.04 4.28
N PHE A 15 3.84 -1.91 3.61
CA PHE A 15 4.57 -0.67 3.78
C PHE A 15 3.77 0.30 4.67
N ILE A 16 4.41 0.87 5.69
CA ILE A 16 3.78 1.84 6.58
C ILE A 16 4.21 3.25 6.18
N ALA A 17 3.26 4.03 5.66
CA ALA A 17 3.45 5.42 5.30
C ALA A 17 3.05 6.32 6.48
N SER A 18 4.03 6.90 7.17
CA SER A 18 3.80 7.84 8.27
C SER A 18 3.16 9.16 7.81
N ASN A 19 3.41 9.56 6.56
CA ASN A 19 2.89 10.79 5.95
C ASN A 19 2.80 10.65 4.43
N LEU A 20 2.21 11.65 3.77
CA LEU A 20 2.03 11.67 2.32
C LEU A 20 3.36 11.64 1.55
N ASN A 21 4.40 12.30 2.05
CA ASN A 21 5.70 12.33 1.38
C ASN A 21 6.33 10.93 1.35
N SER A 22 6.32 10.21 2.48
CA SER A 22 6.78 8.82 2.55
C SER A 22 6.00 7.89 1.63
N LEU A 23 4.70 8.12 1.47
CA LEU A 23 3.89 7.38 0.50
C LEU A 23 4.33 7.70 -0.94
N GLU A 24 4.50 8.97 -1.28
CA GLU A 24 4.92 9.40 -2.61
C GLU A 24 6.30 8.85 -2.98
N ASP A 25 7.28 8.97 -2.09
CA ASP A 25 8.62 8.43 -2.28
C ASP A 25 8.59 6.91 -2.46
N PHE A 26 7.76 6.21 -1.68
CA PHE A 26 7.55 4.78 -1.85
C PHE A 26 6.96 4.43 -3.21
N LEU A 27 5.94 5.14 -3.68
CA LEU A 27 5.31 4.90 -4.98
C LEU A 27 6.25 5.19 -6.17
N LYS A 28 7.29 6.02 -5.98
CA LYS A 28 8.33 6.26 -6.99
C LYS A 28 9.32 5.09 -7.11
N THR A 29 9.40 4.22 -6.10
CA THR A 29 10.32 3.09 -6.08
C THR A 29 9.67 1.79 -6.58
N ASP A 30 10.50 0.85 -7.04
CA ASP A 30 10.01 -0.46 -7.51
C ASP A 30 9.53 -1.36 -6.37
N ILE A 31 9.95 -1.08 -5.13
CA ILE A 31 9.53 -1.82 -3.94
C ILE A 31 8.03 -1.71 -3.66
N ALA A 32 7.33 -0.70 -4.21
CA ALA A 32 5.88 -0.57 -4.11
C ALA A 32 5.11 -1.63 -4.92
N ASN A 33 5.78 -2.36 -5.81
CA ASN A 33 5.14 -3.34 -6.66
C ASN A 33 4.52 -4.49 -5.84
N HIS A 34 3.23 -4.75 -6.04
CA HIS A 34 2.48 -5.83 -5.36
C HIS A 34 2.56 -5.76 -3.83
N LYS A 35 2.60 -4.55 -3.25
CA LYS A 35 2.58 -4.34 -1.80
C LYS A 35 1.23 -3.92 -1.28
N HIS A 36 1.03 -4.15 0.01
CA HIS A 36 0.01 -3.52 0.83
C HIS A 36 0.58 -2.25 1.45
N ILE A 37 -0.24 -1.22 1.61
CA ILE A 37 0.16 0.04 2.19
C ILE A 37 -0.73 0.34 3.39
N TYR A 38 -0.15 0.79 4.50
CA TYR A 38 -0.87 1.32 5.65
C TYR A 38 -0.45 2.77 5.89
N CYS A 39 -1.39 3.69 5.75
CA CYS A 39 -1.20 5.11 5.96
C CYS A 39 -1.58 5.48 7.39
N CYS A 40 -0.63 6.04 8.15
CA CYS A 40 -0.85 6.59 9.49
C CYS A 40 -1.53 7.97 9.46
N PHE A 41 -2.36 8.21 8.44
CA PHE A 41 -3.14 9.42 8.25
C PHE A 41 -4.51 9.04 7.69
N PRO A 42 -5.55 9.86 7.91
CA PRO A 42 -6.91 9.55 7.44
C PRO A 42 -7.03 9.71 5.92
N LEU A 43 -8.01 8.99 5.33
CA LEU A 43 -8.32 9.04 3.90
C LEU A 43 -8.62 10.46 3.40
N THR A 44 -9.11 11.34 4.26
CA THR A 44 -9.38 12.76 3.92
C THR A 44 -8.14 13.53 3.48
N HIS A 45 -6.95 13.13 3.93
CA HIS A 45 -5.68 13.70 3.50
C HIS A 45 -5.11 13.00 2.25
N PHE A 46 -5.69 11.87 1.84
CA PHE A 46 -5.21 11.11 0.70
C PHE A 46 -5.62 11.79 -0.62
N CYS A 47 -4.62 12.05 -1.48
CA CYS A 47 -4.86 12.66 -2.77
C CYS A 47 -5.17 11.60 -3.83
N PHE A 48 -6.30 11.71 -4.53
CA PHE A 48 -6.66 10.81 -5.64
C PHE A 48 -5.69 10.84 -6.84
N SER A 49 -4.71 11.73 -6.85
CA SER A 49 -3.60 11.66 -7.81
C SER A 49 -2.76 10.38 -7.63
N PHE A 50 -2.60 9.90 -6.39
CA PHE A 50 -1.87 8.66 -6.09
C PHE A 50 -2.57 7.41 -6.63
N CYS A 51 -3.87 7.46 -6.94
CA CYS A 51 -4.58 6.31 -7.52
C CYS A 51 -3.92 5.80 -8.80
N LYS A 52 -3.38 6.71 -9.64
CA LYS A 52 -2.68 6.31 -10.87
C LYS A 52 -1.41 5.53 -10.54
N ASP A 53 -0.62 6.02 -9.59
CA ASP A 53 0.63 5.38 -9.17
C ASP A 53 0.38 4.04 -8.45
N LEU A 54 -0.63 3.99 -7.58
CA LEU A 54 -1.07 2.75 -6.93
C LEU A 54 -1.46 1.67 -7.94
N ASN A 55 -2.21 2.04 -8.98
CA ASN A 55 -2.54 1.10 -10.06
C ASN A 55 -1.30 0.73 -10.90
N ALA A 56 -0.43 1.69 -11.22
CA ALA A 56 0.78 1.45 -12.00
C ALA A 56 1.73 0.47 -11.29
N ARG A 57 1.82 0.59 -9.97
CA ARG A 57 2.60 -0.31 -9.10
C ARG A 57 1.84 -1.58 -8.71
N LYS A 58 0.61 -1.80 -9.18
CA LYS A 58 -0.20 -2.97 -8.81
C LYS A 58 -0.28 -3.18 -7.28
N VAL A 59 -0.45 -2.09 -6.53
CA VAL A 59 -0.62 -2.14 -5.08
C VAL A 59 -1.85 -2.98 -4.74
N CYS A 60 -1.68 -3.94 -3.83
CA CYS A 60 -2.70 -4.91 -3.46
C CYS A 60 -3.82 -4.29 -2.65
N SER A 61 -3.48 -3.43 -1.69
CA SER A 61 -4.44 -2.64 -0.92
C SER A 61 -3.76 -1.43 -0.27
N ILE A 62 -4.54 -0.41 0.03
CA ILE A 62 -4.10 0.71 0.86
C ILE A 62 -5.11 0.93 1.98
N SER A 63 -4.64 0.84 3.22
CA SER A 63 -5.42 1.05 4.43
C SER A 63 -5.03 2.36 5.07
N PHE A 64 -5.98 3.01 5.73
CA PHE A 64 -5.80 4.28 6.43
C PHE A 64 -6.06 4.11 7.91
N GLN A 65 -5.55 5.04 8.71
CA GLN A 65 -5.77 5.07 10.16
C GLN A 65 -7.25 5.06 10.55
N ASP A 66 -8.12 5.62 9.71
CA ASP A 66 -9.56 5.71 9.91
C ASP A 66 -10.32 4.40 9.58
N ALA A 67 -9.61 3.25 9.61
CA ALA A 67 -10.12 1.93 9.22
C ALA A 67 -10.70 1.83 7.79
N HIS A 68 -10.45 2.84 6.95
CA HIS A 68 -10.76 2.79 5.54
C HIS A 68 -9.70 1.98 4.79
N THR A 69 -10.12 1.02 3.98
CA THR A 69 -9.24 0.30 3.06
C THR A 69 -9.76 0.42 1.65
N LEU A 70 -8.88 0.83 0.73
CA LEU A 70 -9.14 0.85 -0.70
C LEU A 70 -8.44 -0.35 -1.34
N TYR A 71 -9.11 -0.92 -2.33
CA TYR A 71 -8.59 -2.01 -3.16
C TYR A 71 -8.51 -1.55 -4.61
N PRO A 72 -7.56 -2.08 -5.40
CA PRO A 72 -7.55 -1.87 -6.83
C PRO A 72 -8.83 -2.44 -7.46
N PRO A 73 -9.32 -1.85 -8.57
CA PRO A 73 -8.75 -0.70 -9.26
C PRO A 73 -9.06 0.62 -8.54
N PHE A 74 -8.01 1.38 -8.22
CA PHE A 74 -8.16 2.69 -7.58
C PHE A 74 -8.67 3.69 -8.62
N LYS A 75 -9.98 3.89 -8.69
CA LYS A 75 -10.61 4.82 -9.63
C LYS A 75 -11.11 6.04 -8.89
N ARG A 76 -11.01 7.21 -9.53
CA ARG A 76 -11.81 8.36 -9.10
C ARG A 76 -13.28 8.02 -9.39
N PRO A 77 -14.20 8.32 -8.47
CA PRO A 77 -15.64 8.24 -8.74
C PRO A 77 -16.03 9.15 -9.91
#